data_AF-A0A940LQR8-F1
#
_entry.id   AF-A0A940LQR8-F1
#
_cell.length_a   1.000
_cell.length_b   1.000
_cell.length_c   1.000
_cell.angle_alpha   90.00
_cell.angle_beta   90.00
_cell.angle_gamma   90.00
#
_symmetry.space_group_name_H-M   'P 1'
#
loop_
_entity.id
_entity.type
_entity.pdbx_description
1 polymer ?
#
loop_
_entity_poly.entity_id
_entity_poly.type
_entity_poly.pdbx_seq_one_letter_code
_entity_poly.pdbx_strand_id
1 'polypeptide(L)'
;MLPLVFAVALNTTTPAPKPSATPGLSAALKADQKLGCAVLFAGADEVVRRNPSLIARLSEGNDGGAAIGPLLKMLGATSDTILNQALAEAAARGERPADTYRRGVASLASLIIEAVPAKTGDKVAKDGEDDNEQRGMAMFTGCLSVMTE
;
A
#
# COMPACT_ATOMS: atom_id res chain seq x y z
N MET A 1 63.14 29.19 -27.99
CA MET A 1 62.04 29.93 -28.64
C MET A 1 60.74 29.52 -27.98
N LEU A 2 60.16 30.40 -27.15
CA LEU A 2 58.74 30.39 -26.77
C LEU A 2 57.94 30.99 -27.95
N PRO A 3 56.69 30.56 -28.19
CA PRO A 3 55.58 31.38 -27.70
C PRO A 3 54.29 30.63 -27.26
N LEU A 4 53.52 31.35 -26.43
CA LEU A 4 52.04 31.38 -26.24
C LEU A 4 51.31 30.06 -25.90
N VAL A 5 50.89 29.82 -24.65
CA VAL A 5 49.74 30.42 -23.93
C VAL A 5 48.41 30.32 -24.69
N PHE A 6 47.59 29.34 -24.31
CA PHE A 6 46.12 29.49 -24.24
C PHE A 6 45.62 28.77 -22.99
N ALA A 7 45.29 29.56 -21.97
CA ALA A 7 44.47 29.14 -20.85
C ALA A 7 43.00 29.17 -21.31
N VAL A 8 42.33 28.02 -21.28
CA VAL A 8 40.87 27.97 -21.17
C VAL A 8 40.57 27.13 -19.94
N ALA A 9 40.33 27.83 -18.84
CA ALA A 9 39.68 27.30 -17.66
C ALA A 9 38.21 27.06 -18.00
N LEU A 10 37.87 25.85 -18.44
CA LEU A 10 36.49 25.37 -18.43
C LEU A 10 36.25 24.71 -17.08
N ASN A 11 36.04 25.57 -16.09
CA ASN A 11 35.45 25.23 -14.80
C ASN A 11 33.97 24.89 -15.05
N THR A 12 33.72 23.76 -15.71
CA THR A 12 32.38 23.17 -15.81
C THR A 12 32.10 22.51 -14.47
N THR A 13 31.74 23.35 -13.51
CA THR A 13 30.97 22.90 -12.35
C THR A 13 29.59 22.51 -12.86
N THR A 14 29.51 21.32 -13.46
CA THR A 14 28.26 20.60 -13.55
C THR A 14 27.74 20.56 -12.11
N PRO A 15 26.54 21.09 -11.82
CA PRO A 15 25.97 20.90 -10.49
C PRO A 15 25.94 19.40 -10.29
N ALA A 16 26.67 18.92 -9.28
CA ALA A 16 26.52 17.55 -8.83
C ALA A 16 25.01 17.30 -8.68
N PRO A 17 24.45 16.21 -9.24
CA PRO A 17 23.05 15.91 -9.02
C PRO A 17 22.85 15.93 -7.51
N LYS A 18 22.07 16.90 -7.04
CA LYS A 18 21.68 17.02 -5.65
C LYS A 18 21.19 15.63 -5.27
N PRO A 19 21.70 15.00 -4.19
CA PRO A 19 21.18 13.73 -3.75
C PRO A 19 19.66 13.89 -3.66
N SER A 20 18.92 13.28 -4.58
CA SER A 20 17.48 13.16 -4.44
C SER A 20 17.33 12.52 -3.09
N ALA A 21 16.72 13.25 -2.16
CA ALA A 21 16.55 12.80 -0.80
C ALA A 21 15.99 11.39 -0.88
N THR A 22 16.82 10.40 -0.54
CA THR A 22 16.35 9.04 -0.34
C THR A 22 15.17 9.20 0.61
N PRO A 23 13.94 8.83 0.21
CA PRO A 23 12.83 8.87 1.13
C PRO A 23 13.31 8.20 2.41
N GLY A 24 13.20 8.90 3.54
CA GLY A 24 13.59 8.30 4.81
C GLY A 24 12.96 6.92 4.91
N LEU A 25 13.68 5.94 5.46
CA LEU A 25 13.22 4.54 5.51
C LEU A 25 11.76 4.43 5.97
N SER A 26 11.35 5.29 6.91
CA SER A 26 9.97 5.44 7.40
C SER A 26 8.95 5.90 6.35
N ALA A 27 9.30 6.87 5.50
CA ALA A 27 8.44 7.36 4.44
C ALA A 27 8.26 6.32 3.32
N ALA A 28 9.33 5.59 2.98
CA ALA A 28 9.27 4.49 2.02
C ALA A 28 8.37 3.35 2.56
N LEU A 29 8.55 2.97 3.83
CA LEU A 29 7.68 1.99 4.50
C LEU A 29 6.21 2.41 4.49
N LYS A 30 5.91 3.67 4.84
CA LYS A 30 4.53 4.18 4.80
C LYS A 30 3.94 4.15 3.39
N ALA A 31 4.72 4.51 2.37
CA ALA A 31 4.27 4.43 0.98
C ALA A 31 3.97 2.99 0.56
N ASP A 32 4.83 2.03 0.94
CA ASP A 32 4.60 0.62 0.66
C ASP A 32 3.42 0.05 1.45
N GLN A 33 3.19 0.49 2.70
CA GLN A 33 2.00 0.15 3.50
C GLN A 33 0.72 0.66 2.84
N LYS A 34 0.69 1.93 2.41
CA LYS A 34 -0.43 2.51 1.65
C LYS A 34 -0.68 1.74 0.37
N LEU A 35 0.38 1.37 -0.34
CA LEU A 35 0.29 0.56 -1.55
C LEU A 35 -0.31 -0.83 -1.25
N GLY A 36 0.14 -1.50 -0.20
CA GLY A 36 -0.41 -2.80 0.23
C GLY A 36 -1.89 -2.74 0.56
N CYS A 37 -2.31 -1.70 1.29
CA CYS A 37 -3.72 -1.48 1.62
C CYS A 37 -4.56 -1.11 0.39
N ALA A 38 -4.01 -0.34 -0.56
CA ALA A 38 -4.67 -0.07 -1.82
C ALA A 38 -4.88 -1.36 -2.64
N VAL A 39 -3.89 -2.24 -2.71
CA VAL A 39 -4.06 -3.57 -3.36
C VAL A 39 -5.21 -4.35 -2.70
N LEU A 40 -5.29 -4.36 -1.37
CA LEU A 40 -6.35 -5.05 -0.63
C LEU A 40 -7.74 -4.55 -1.03
N PHE A 41 -7.97 -3.23 -0.96
CA PHE A 41 -9.30 -2.66 -1.18
C PHE A 41 -9.69 -2.63 -2.66
N ALA A 42 -8.76 -2.38 -3.59
CA ALA A 42 -9.02 -2.53 -5.02
C ALA A 42 -9.40 -3.98 -5.37
N GLY A 43 -8.72 -4.96 -4.75
CA GLY A 43 -9.08 -6.37 -4.87
C GLY A 43 -10.46 -6.69 -4.31
N ALA A 44 -10.81 -6.13 -3.16
CA ALA A 44 -12.12 -6.31 -2.54
C ALA A 44 -13.26 -5.72 -3.41
N ASP A 45 -13.09 -4.52 -3.95
CA ASP A 45 -14.03 -3.92 -4.90
C ASP A 45 -14.18 -4.77 -6.16
N GLU A 46 -13.07 -5.25 -6.74
CA GLU A 46 -13.11 -6.11 -7.92
C GLU A 46 -13.87 -7.42 -7.67
N VAL A 47 -13.67 -8.05 -6.50
CA VAL A 47 -14.41 -9.26 -6.10
C VAL A 47 -15.90 -8.95 -5.98
N VAL A 48 -16.26 -7.85 -5.34
CA VAL A 48 -17.65 -7.40 -5.22
C VAL A 48 -18.28 -7.11 -6.58
N ARG A 49 -17.56 -6.42 -7.46
CA ARG A 49 -18.01 -6.05 -8.81
C ARG A 49 -18.27 -7.28 -9.67
N ARG A 50 -17.44 -8.33 -9.54
CA ARG A 50 -17.63 -9.61 -10.22
C ARG A 50 -18.71 -10.48 -9.59
N ASN A 51 -19.00 -10.27 -8.30
CA ASN A 51 -19.93 -11.11 -7.53
C ASN A 51 -20.94 -10.23 -6.77
N PRO A 52 -21.88 -9.58 -7.48
CA PRO A 52 -22.84 -8.66 -6.85
C PRO A 52 -23.75 -9.34 -5.82
N SER A 53 -23.92 -10.66 -5.91
CA SER A 53 -24.64 -11.47 -4.92
C SER A 53 -23.99 -11.46 -3.53
N LEU A 54 -22.69 -11.16 -3.42
CA LEU A 54 -22.01 -11.01 -2.13
C LEU A 54 -22.53 -9.79 -1.37
N ILE A 55 -22.78 -8.67 -2.07
CA ILE A 55 -23.35 -7.47 -1.44
C ILE A 55 -24.78 -7.70 -0.99
N ALA A 56 -25.57 -8.43 -1.79
CA ALA A 56 -26.92 -8.82 -1.41
C ALA A 56 -26.91 -9.65 -0.12
N ARG A 57 -26.04 -10.67 -0.03
CA ARG A 57 -25.86 -11.50 1.17
C ARG A 57 -25.35 -10.73 2.38
N LEU A 58 -24.43 -9.77 2.17
CA LEU A 58 -23.96 -8.90 3.24
C LEU A 58 -25.08 -8.00 3.76
N SER A 59 -25.95 -7.50 2.88
CA SER A 59 -27.07 -6.61 3.22
C SER A 59 -28.23 -7.32 3.92
N GLU A 60 -28.38 -8.64 3.74
CA GLU A 60 -29.41 -9.45 4.40
C GLU A 60 -29.19 -9.59 5.92
N GLY A 61 -27.97 -9.35 6.42
CA GLY A 61 -27.58 -9.62 7.81
C GLY A 61 -27.93 -8.54 8.84
N ASN A 62 -27.86 -7.24 8.48
CA ASN A 62 -28.22 -6.08 9.32
C ASN A 62 -28.00 -4.75 8.54
N ASP A 63 -28.42 -3.60 9.10
CA ASP A 63 -28.16 -2.25 8.55
C ASP A 63 -26.66 -1.98 8.28
N GLY A 64 -25.78 -2.57 9.09
CA GLY A 64 -24.33 -2.49 8.89
C GLY A 64 -23.84 -3.11 7.58
N GLY A 65 -24.52 -4.16 7.10
CA GLY A 65 -24.17 -4.87 5.87
C GLY A 65 -24.53 -4.11 4.59
N ALA A 66 -25.61 -3.32 4.63
CA ALA A 66 -26.01 -2.46 3.53
C ALA A 66 -25.00 -1.31 3.27
N ALA A 67 -24.29 -0.87 4.32
CA ALA A 67 -23.26 0.16 4.21
C ALA A 67 -21.92 -0.37 3.65
N ILE A 68 -21.68 -1.69 3.69
CA ILE A 68 -20.42 -2.30 3.23
C ILE A 68 -20.24 -2.15 1.72
N GLY A 69 -21.29 -2.34 0.92
CA GLY A 69 -21.20 -2.24 -0.54
C GLY A 69 -20.73 -0.86 -1.02
N PRO A 70 -21.41 0.24 -0.62
CA PRO A 70 -20.96 1.59 -0.92
C PRO A 70 -19.57 1.92 -0.37
N LEU A 71 -19.24 1.45 0.84
CA LEU A 71 -17.91 1.65 1.44
C LEU A 71 -16.81 0.97 0.63
N LEU A 72 -16.96 -0.32 0.30
CA LEU A 72 -15.99 -1.07 -0.50
C LEU A 72 -15.78 -0.43 -1.88
N LYS A 73 -16.86 0.05 -2.51
CA LYS A 73 -16.77 0.77 -3.79
C LYS A 73 -15.98 2.06 -3.68
N MET A 74 -16.22 2.85 -2.63
CA MET A 74 -15.47 4.08 -2.39
C MET A 74 -13.99 3.78 -2.14
N LEU A 75 -13.70 2.79 -1.28
CA LEU A 75 -12.34 2.35 -0.99
C LEU A 75 -11.64 1.80 -2.23
N GLY A 76 -12.34 1.06 -3.09
CA GLY A 76 -11.82 0.58 -4.37
C GLY A 76 -11.36 1.74 -5.27
N ALA A 77 -12.22 2.74 -5.48
CA ALA A 77 -11.89 3.91 -6.31
C ALA A 77 -10.71 4.73 -5.75
N THR A 78 -10.67 4.93 -4.42
CA THR A 78 -9.53 5.57 -3.75
C THR A 78 -8.26 4.75 -3.93
N SER A 79 -8.36 3.43 -3.84
CA SER A 79 -7.23 2.52 -3.98
C SER A 79 -6.68 2.45 -5.38
N ASP A 80 -7.53 2.48 -6.40
CA ASP A 80 -7.11 2.57 -7.80
C ASP A 80 -6.29 3.85 -8.04
N THR A 81 -6.68 4.95 -7.41
CA THR A 81 -5.94 6.22 -7.49
C THR A 81 -4.54 6.08 -6.88
N ILE A 82 -4.44 5.49 -5.68
CA ILE A 82 -3.16 5.24 -5.00
C ILE A 82 -2.27 4.26 -5.81
N LEU A 83 -2.86 3.19 -6.36
CA LEU A 83 -2.14 2.22 -7.19
C LEU A 83 -1.59 2.86 -8.45
N ASN A 84 -2.41 3.63 -9.17
CA ASN A 84 -1.97 4.33 -10.38
C ASN A 84 -0.86 5.33 -10.09
N GLN A 85 -0.96 6.08 -8.99
CA GLN A 85 0.09 7.00 -8.57
C GLN A 85 1.39 6.27 -8.22
N ALA A 86 1.32 5.22 -7.41
CA ALA A 86 2.50 4.44 -7.02
C ALA A 86 3.19 3.79 -8.23
N LEU A 87 2.41 3.30 -9.19
CA LEU A 87 2.94 2.75 -10.45
C LEU A 87 3.57 3.83 -11.32
N ALA A 88 2.99 5.02 -11.41
CA ALA A 88 3.58 6.15 -12.13
C ALA A 88 4.90 6.61 -11.51
N GLU A 89 4.96 6.71 -10.18
CA GLU A 89 6.17 7.07 -9.43
C GLU A 89 7.26 5.99 -9.53
N ALA A 90 6.88 4.71 -9.55
CA ALA A 90 7.79 3.60 -9.77
C ALA A 90 8.32 3.60 -11.22
N ALA A 91 7.46 3.83 -12.21
CA ALA A 91 7.85 3.93 -13.61
C ALA A 91 8.83 5.11 -13.85
N ALA A 92 8.60 6.25 -13.19
CA ALA A 92 9.53 7.39 -13.22
C ALA A 92 10.92 7.04 -12.64
N ARG A 93 11.00 6.03 -11.77
CA ARG A 93 12.25 5.48 -11.21
C ARG A 93 12.82 4.30 -12.00
N GLY A 94 12.19 3.92 -13.12
CA GLY A 94 12.60 2.77 -13.95
C GLY A 94 12.28 1.41 -13.32
N GLU A 95 11.42 1.37 -12.30
CA GLU A 95 10.99 0.11 -11.67
C GLU A 95 9.92 -0.59 -12.53
N ARG A 96 9.88 -1.92 -12.45
CA ARG A 96 8.82 -2.70 -13.11
C ARG A 96 7.56 -2.72 -12.24
N PRO A 97 6.36 -2.65 -12.83
CA PRO A 97 5.09 -2.73 -12.10
C PRO A 97 4.99 -3.94 -11.16
N ALA A 98 5.49 -5.09 -11.59
CA ALA A 98 5.48 -6.32 -10.79
C ALA A 98 6.32 -6.20 -9.50
N ASP A 99 7.42 -5.47 -9.54
CA ASP A 99 8.31 -5.30 -8.38
C ASP A 99 7.68 -4.32 -7.38
N THR A 100 7.03 -3.26 -7.88
CA THR A 100 6.22 -2.33 -7.08
C THR A 100 5.06 -3.05 -6.38
N TYR A 101 4.30 -3.85 -7.12
CA TYR A 101 3.19 -4.63 -6.57
C TYR A 101 3.66 -5.61 -5.48
N ARG A 102 4.74 -6.36 -5.73
CA ARG A 102 5.30 -7.29 -4.73
C ARG A 102 5.71 -6.58 -3.45
N ARG A 103 6.27 -5.37 -3.53
CA ARG A 103 6.65 -4.59 -2.36
C ARG A 103 5.44 -4.16 -1.54
N GLY A 104 4.38 -3.69 -2.20
CA GLY A 104 3.11 -3.39 -1.55
C GLY A 104 2.50 -4.59 -0.84
N VAL A 105 2.44 -5.75 -1.51
CA VAL A 105 1.91 -6.99 -0.92
C VAL A 105 2.78 -7.48 0.24
N ALA A 106 4.11 -7.38 0.13
CA ALA A 106 5.02 -7.75 1.23
C ALA A 106 4.80 -6.83 2.45
N SER A 107 4.58 -5.55 2.23
CA SER A 107 4.27 -4.59 3.30
C SER A 107 2.93 -4.91 4.00
N LEU A 108 1.93 -5.34 3.23
CA LEU A 108 0.65 -5.78 3.77
C LEU A 108 0.81 -6.99 4.71
N ALA A 109 1.69 -7.94 4.38
CA ALA A 109 1.97 -9.07 5.25
C ALA A 109 2.58 -8.63 6.60
N SER A 110 3.44 -7.60 6.60
CA SER A 110 3.97 -7.03 7.84
C SER A 110 2.88 -6.39 8.70
N LEU A 111 1.94 -5.66 8.10
CA LEU A 111 0.77 -5.11 8.81
C LEU A 111 -0.09 -6.19 9.45
N ILE A 112 -0.29 -7.33 8.77
CA ILE A 112 -1.03 -8.47 9.32
C ILE A 112 -0.32 -9.06 10.53
N ILE A 113 1.01 -9.15 10.50
CA ILE A 113 1.78 -9.69 11.62
C ILE A 113 1.69 -8.75 12.84
N GLU A 114 1.76 -7.43 12.61
CA GLU A 114 1.68 -6.41 13.67
C GLU A 114 0.26 -6.24 14.24
N ALA A 115 -0.77 -6.41 13.41
CA ALA A 115 -2.18 -6.27 13.81
C ALA A 115 -2.71 -7.48 14.60
N VAL A 116 -1.98 -8.60 14.64
CA VAL A 116 -2.34 -9.76 15.45
C VAL A 116 -1.85 -9.53 16.87
N PRO A 117 -2.72 -9.33 17.87
CA PRO A 117 -2.28 -9.32 19.25
C PRO A 117 -1.62 -10.66 19.56
N ALA A 118 -0.35 -10.64 19.96
CA ALA A 118 0.32 -11.80 20.49
C ALA A 118 -0.45 -12.28 21.73
N LYS A 119 -1.26 -13.33 21.61
CA LYS A 119 -1.84 -13.98 22.79
C LYS A 119 -0.68 -14.62 23.56
N THR A 120 -0.22 -13.92 24.58
CA THR A 120 0.75 -14.42 25.57
C THR A 120 0.10 -15.57 26.34
N GLY A 121 0.51 -16.80 26.03
CA GLY A 121 0.30 -17.97 26.89
C GLY A 121 -1.12 -18.56 26.88
N ASP A 122 -1.15 -19.86 26.59
CA ASP A 122 -2.03 -20.82 27.24
C ASP A 122 -3.55 -20.58 27.11
N LYS A 123 -4.04 -20.73 25.87
CA LYS A 123 -5.26 -21.48 25.51
C LYS A 123 -5.49 -21.29 24.01
N VAL A 124 -5.12 -22.30 23.23
CA VAL A 124 -5.70 -22.50 21.90
C VAL A 124 -7.19 -22.79 22.15
N ALA A 125 -8.00 -21.73 22.12
CA ALA A 125 -9.45 -21.86 22.22
C ALA A 125 -9.94 -22.73 21.08
N LYS A 126 -10.94 -23.57 21.34
CA LYS A 126 -11.52 -24.52 20.39
C LYS A 126 -12.41 -23.87 19.33
N ASP A 127 -12.22 -22.57 19.07
CA ASP A 127 -13.10 -21.73 18.26
C ASP A 127 -12.27 -21.02 17.17
N GLY A 128 -11.76 -21.78 16.19
CA GLY A 128 -10.85 -21.29 15.15
C GLY A 128 -11.47 -20.35 14.11
N GLU A 129 -12.77 -20.06 14.20
CA GLU A 129 -13.51 -19.18 13.29
C GLU A 129 -13.40 -17.71 13.73
N ASP A 130 -13.56 -17.45 15.03
CA ASP A 130 -13.56 -16.10 15.62
C ASP A 130 -12.17 -15.41 15.55
N ASP A 131 -11.09 -16.20 15.65
CA ASP A 131 -9.72 -15.68 15.57
C ASP A 131 -9.39 -15.19 14.15
N ASN A 132 -9.91 -15.82 13.10
CA ASN A 132 -9.67 -15.37 11.71
C ASN A 132 -10.49 -14.12 11.37
N GLU A 133 -11.71 -14.03 11.88
CA GLU A 133 -12.55 -12.84 11.73
C GLU A 133 -11.93 -11.62 12.44
N GLN A 134 -11.47 -11.78 13.69
CA GLN A 134 -10.77 -10.69 14.40
C GLN A 134 -9.51 -10.23 13.66
N ARG A 135 -8.73 -11.16 13.11
CA ARG A 135 -7.52 -10.83 12.35
C ARG A 135 -7.86 -10.10 11.05
N GLY A 136 -8.91 -10.54 10.35
CA GLY A 136 -9.42 -9.86 9.16
C GLY A 136 -9.90 -8.43 9.46
N MET A 137 -10.63 -8.25 10.56
CA MET A 137 -11.12 -6.95 11.00
C MET A 137 -9.98 -6.02 11.46
N ALA A 138 -8.97 -6.54 12.16
CA ALA A 138 -7.79 -5.77 12.57
C ALA A 138 -6.96 -5.34 11.34
N MET A 139 -6.80 -6.22 10.35
CA MET A 139 -6.16 -5.90 9.09
C MET A 139 -6.94 -4.82 8.31
N PHE A 140 -8.26 -4.98 8.20
CA PHE A 140 -9.12 -4.03 7.48
C PHE A 140 -9.08 -2.63 8.13
N THR A 141 -9.23 -2.57 9.46
CA THR A 141 -9.18 -1.30 10.21
C THR A 141 -7.80 -0.66 10.17
N GLY A 142 -6.73 -1.45 10.32
CA GLY A 142 -5.35 -0.97 10.16
C GLY A 142 -5.11 -0.37 8.78
N CYS A 143 -5.62 -1.02 7.73
CA CYS A 143 -5.51 -0.49 6.38
C CYS A 143 -6.35 0.78 6.13
N LEU A 144 -7.54 0.88 6.72
CA LEU A 144 -8.31 2.12 6.68
C LEU A 144 -7.51 3.28 7.29
N SER A 145 -6.92 3.08 8.47
CA SER A 145 -6.10 4.10 9.13
C SER A 145 -4.93 4.54 8.24
N VAL A 146 -4.16 3.59 7.71
CA VAL A 146 -3.02 3.86 6.83
C VAL A 146 -3.42 4.66 5.58
N MET A 147 -4.58 4.38 4.98
CA MET A 147 -5.04 5.10 3.80
C MET A 147 -5.54 6.52 4.09
N THR A 148 -5.97 6.80 5.32
CA THR A 148 -6.49 8.11 5.73
C THR A 148 -5.45 9.04 6.35
N GLU A 149 -4.26 8.54 6.73
CA GLU A 149 -3.11 9.36 7.13
C GLU A 149 -2.53 10.17 5.97
#